data_AF-A0A534TLT8-F1
#
_entry.id   AF-A0A534TLT8-F1
#
_cell.length_a   1.000
_cell.length_b   1.000
_cell.length_c   1.000
_cell.angle_alpha   90.00
_cell.angle_beta   90.00
_cell.angle_gamma   90.00
#
_symmetry.space_group_name_H-M   'P 1'
#
loop_
_entity.id
_entity.type
_entity.pdbx_description
1 polymer ?
#
loop_
_entity_poly.entity_id
_entity_poly.type
_entity_poly.pdbx_seq_one_letter_code
_entity_poly.pdbx_strand_id
1 'polypeptide(L)'
;MHDPSGEPIRKRKRGEGGHGNGNGHHAHEEARLRQLLGALTAAQRGEFEVRLPFTRGSGLMAEIARTFNDVVARNQGLTTEIVRLERVVGREGRMAERATLGEVAGSWKTSIASINALIADLVQPTTEVARVLVAVAEGDLTQKMALEIEGQPVKGEFLRIGTTVNAMVDQLSSFAAEVTRVVKEVGTDGKLGGQAAVPEASGIWRDLTGNVNTLASNLTTQVRNIAEVTTAVARGDLSRKITVDARGEVLELKNTINTMVDQLNSFASEVTRVAREVGTEGKLGGQAEVKGVSGVWKDLTDNVNFMASNLTTQVRGIVKVVTAVANGDLSQKLVVEARGEIAALADTLNSMTKTLGIFAEQVTSVARTVGVEGKLGAQASVPGVAGTWKDLTDNVNLLANNLTSQVRNIAEV
;
A
#
# COMPACT_ATOMS: atom_id res chain seq x y z
N MET A 1 156.46 46.89 -5.29
CA MET A 1 156.27 48.32 -4.96
C MET A 1 155.11 48.41 -3.97
N HIS A 2 155.39 49.00 -2.80
CA HIS A 2 154.49 49.57 -1.79
C HIS A 2 153.12 48.95 -1.43
N ASP A 3 153.01 48.58 -0.14
CA ASP A 3 151.84 48.66 0.76
C ASP A 3 151.41 50.16 0.96
N PRO A 4 150.28 50.60 1.58
CA PRO A 4 149.41 49.84 2.51
C PRO A 4 147.90 50.19 2.66
N SER A 5 147.23 49.40 3.51
CA SER A 5 146.14 49.76 4.46
C SER A 5 144.65 49.64 4.04
N GLY A 6 143.85 48.94 4.89
CA GLY A 6 142.41 49.20 5.04
C GLY A 6 141.51 48.03 5.50
N GLU A 7 141.42 47.80 6.82
CA GLU A 7 140.36 47.18 7.66
C GLU A 7 139.59 45.87 7.29
N PRO A 8 139.27 45.00 8.28
CA PRO A 8 138.65 43.68 8.05
C PRO A 8 137.11 43.66 8.14
N ILE A 9 136.46 43.04 7.14
CA ILE A 9 135.03 42.75 7.13
C ILE A 9 134.73 41.48 7.95
N ARG A 10 133.89 41.60 8.97
CA ARG A 10 133.36 40.51 9.82
C ARG A 10 132.66 39.42 8.99
N LYS A 11 133.18 38.19 9.05
CA LYS A 11 132.50 36.97 8.57
C LYS A 11 131.26 36.67 9.43
N ARG A 12 130.08 36.69 8.81
CA ARG A 12 128.83 36.16 9.37
C ARG A 12 128.84 34.62 9.34
N LYS A 13 128.58 34.01 10.50
CA LYS A 13 128.15 32.60 10.64
C LYS A 13 126.92 32.35 9.77
N ARG A 14 126.97 31.36 8.88
CA ARG A 14 125.79 30.71 8.31
C ARG A 14 125.41 29.54 9.23
N GLY A 15 124.30 29.70 9.95
CA GLY A 15 123.56 28.62 10.58
C GLY A 15 122.31 28.30 9.76
N GLU A 16 122.02 27.01 9.69
CA GLU A 16 120.71 26.31 9.66
C GLU A 16 119.48 26.93 8.95
N GLY A 17 118.82 26.06 8.18
CA GLY A 17 117.42 26.14 7.74
C GLY A 17 117.21 25.27 6.49
N GLY A 18 116.32 24.30 6.41
CA GLY A 18 115.31 23.77 7.32
C GLY A 18 114.52 22.70 6.55
N HIS A 19 114.25 21.56 7.20
CA HIS A 19 113.26 20.57 6.78
C HIS A 19 111.84 21.15 6.84
N GLY A 20 110.96 20.78 5.90
CA GLY A 20 109.51 20.93 6.11
C GLY A 20 108.65 21.08 4.86
N ASN A 21 108.41 19.99 4.10
CA ASN A 21 107.35 19.99 3.07
C ASN A 21 106.50 18.70 3.03
N GLY A 22 106.74 17.72 3.92
CA GLY A 22 105.96 16.48 4.01
C GLY A 22 104.84 16.48 5.06
N ASN A 23 104.88 17.38 6.05
CA ASN A 23 103.98 17.33 7.22
C ASN A 23 102.62 18.03 6.99
N GLY A 24 102.56 19.01 6.06
CA GLY A 24 101.33 19.77 5.78
C GLY A 24 100.30 19.00 4.94
N HIS A 25 100.75 18.16 4.01
CA HIS A 25 99.87 17.36 3.17
C HIS A 25 99.11 16.29 3.98
N HIS A 26 99.80 15.59 4.89
CA HIS A 26 99.19 14.60 5.77
C HIS A 26 98.20 15.21 6.78
N ALA A 27 98.51 16.36 7.37
CA ALA A 27 97.60 17.06 8.27
C ALA A 27 96.31 17.53 7.56
N HIS A 28 96.42 17.98 6.30
CA HIS A 28 95.26 18.36 5.48
C HIS A 28 94.42 17.17 5.01
N GLU A 29 95.01 16.00 4.81
CA GLU A 29 94.28 14.75 4.52
C GLU A 29 93.55 14.23 5.76
N GLU A 30 94.21 14.19 6.91
CA GLU A 30 93.61 13.74 8.17
C GLU A 30 92.43 14.63 8.60
N ALA A 31 92.55 15.95 8.41
CA ALA A 31 91.45 16.88 8.66
C ALA A 31 90.23 16.63 7.74
N ARG A 32 90.46 16.30 6.47
CA ARG A 32 89.39 15.97 5.52
C ARG A 32 88.72 14.62 5.84
N LEU A 33 89.50 13.63 6.28
CA LEU A 33 88.96 12.34 6.73
C LEU A 33 88.13 12.48 8.02
N ARG A 34 88.56 13.33 8.97
CA ARG A 34 87.74 13.65 10.15
C ARG A 34 86.42 14.33 9.78
N GLN A 35 86.43 15.24 8.81
CA GLN A 35 85.19 15.87 8.31
C GLN A 35 84.28 14.85 7.62
N LEU A 36 84.83 13.94 6.81
CA LEU A 36 84.08 12.84 6.21
C LEU A 36 83.47 11.93 7.28
N LEU A 37 84.24 11.54 8.31
CA LEU A 37 83.74 10.73 9.42
C LEU A 37 82.61 11.45 10.18
N GLY A 38 82.77 12.75 10.44
CA GLY A 38 81.73 13.58 11.06
C GLY A 38 80.45 13.62 10.23
N ALA A 39 80.57 13.81 8.92
CA ALA A 39 79.43 13.84 8.01
C ALA A 39 78.75 12.46 7.89
N LEU A 40 79.53 11.37 7.81
CA LEU A 40 79.01 10.00 7.86
C LEU A 40 78.28 9.72 9.18
N THR A 41 78.80 10.21 10.30
CA THR A 41 78.16 10.06 11.62
C THR A 41 76.85 10.84 11.70
N ALA A 42 76.80 12.05 11.14
CA ALA A 42 75.56 12.84 11.06
C ALA A 42 74.52 12.15 10.17
N ALA A 43 74.91 11.70 8.97
CA ALA A 43 74.03 10.96 8.06
C ALA A 43 73.53 9.65 8.70
N GLN A 44 74.38 8.92 9.44
CA GLN A 44 73.98 7.72 10.19
C GLN A 44 72.90 8.02 11.24
N ARG A 45 72.92 9.21 11.86
CA ARG A 45 71.91 9.66 12.82
C ARG A 45 70.62 10.19 12.16
N GLY A 46 70.56 10.19 10.83
CA GLY A 46 69.41 10.71 10.06
C GLY A 46 69.47 12.21 9.79
N GLU A 47 70.58 12.89 10.09
CA GLU A 47 70.76 14.32 9.80
C GLU A 47 71.14 14.54 8.34
N PHE A 48 70.16 14.47 7.43
CA PHE A 48 70.41 14.51 5.99
C PHE A 48 70.63 15.91 5.41
N GLU A 49 70.71 16.96 6.23
CA GLU A 49 71.09 18.31 5.76
C GLU A 49 72.61 18.51 5.71
N VAL A 50 73.39 17.59 6.28
CA VAL A 50 74.86 17.68 6.30
C VAL A 50 75.44 17.68 4.88
N ARG A 51 76.44 18.54 4.62
CA ARG A 51 77.15 18.60 3.34
C ARG A 51 78.66 18.71 3.55
N LEU A 52 79.42 17.95 2.77
CA LEU A 52 80.86 18.09 2.68
C LEU A 52 81.23 19.27 1.77
N PRO A 53 82.04 20.24 2.24
CA PRO A 53 82.29 21.49 1.53
C PRO A 53 83.35 21.37 0.42
N PHE A 54 84.18 20.33 0.44
CA PHE A 54 85.34 20.18 -0.45
C PHE A 54 85.00 19.49 -1.78
N THR A 55 83.97 19.99 -2.48
CA THR A 55 83.47 19.42 -3.75
C THR A 55 84.19 19.92 -5.00
N ARG A 56 85.07 20.92 -4.87
CA ARG A 56 85.78 21.54 -6.00
C ARG A 56 87.12 20.82 -6.26
N GLY A 57 87.36 20.46 -7.52
CA GLY A 57 88.58 19.78 -7.98
C GLY A 57 88.34 18.34 -8.47
N SER A 58 89.38 17.72 -9.03
CA SER A 58 89.34 16.36 -9.60
C SER A 58 89.93 15.26 -8.71
N GLY A 59 90.31 15.59 -7.46
CA GLY A 59 90.86 14.61 -6.53
C GLY A 59 89.80 13.69 -5.94
N LEU A 60 90.22 12.48 -5.51
CA LEU A 60 89.35 11.45 -4.93
C LEU A 60 88.46 11.98 -3.80
N MET A 61 88.98 12.83 -2.90
CA MET A 61 88.17 13.40 -1.81
C MET A 61 87.05 14.33 -2.30
N ALA A 62 87.22 15.02 -3.43
CA ALA A 62 86.18 15.85 -4.01
C ALA A 62 85.09 14.99 -4.69
N GLU A 63 85.47 13.86 -5.27
CA GLU A 63 84.54 12.86 -5.80
C GLU A 63 83.76 12.14 -4.68
N ILE A 64 84.43 11.75 -3.60
CA ILE A 64 83.80 11.22 -2.38
C ILE A 64 82.82 12.25 -1.81
N ALA A 65 83.22 13.52 -1.72
CA ALA A 65 82.35 14.58 -1.20
C ALA A 65 81.07 14.77 -2.03
N ARG A 66 81.19 14.78 -3.37
CA ARG A 66 80.04 14.86 -4.27
C ARG A 66 79.13 13.64 -4.11
N THR A 67 79.71 12.44 -4.17
CA THR A 67 78.95 11.19 -4.03
C THR A 67 78.23 11.11 -2.68
N PHE A 68 78.91 11.47 -1.59
CA PHE A 68 78.32 11.54 -0.25
C PHE A 68 77.16 12.55 -0.21
N ASN A 69 77.38 13.76 -0.71
CA ASN A 69 76.35 14.80 -0.75
C ASN A 69 75.13 14.36 -1.57
N ASP A 70 75.32 13.67 -2.69
CA ASP A 70 74.24 13.14 -3.54
C ASP A 70 73.44 12.04 -2.81
N VAL A 71 74.12 11.13 -2.10
CA VAL A 71 73.46 10.08 -1.29
C VAL A 71 72.64 10.72 -0.17
N VAL A 72 73.21 11.68 0.54
CA VAL A 72 72.55 12.37 1.65
C VAL A 72 71.37 13.22 1.14
N ALA A 73 71.51 13.91 0.01
CA ALA A 73 70.40 14.64 -0.61
C ALA A 73 69.25 13.72 -1.03
N ARG A 74 69.54 12.50 -1.54
CA ARG A 74 68.51 11.50 -1.85
C ARG A 74 67.79 10.99 -0.60
N ASN A 75 68.52 10.75 0.50
CA ASN A 75 67.91 10.39 1.78
C ASN A 75 66.99 11.50 2.32
N GLN A 76 67.41 12.75 2.22
CA GLN A 76 66.59 13.91 2.56
C GLN A 76 65.32 13.95 1.69
N GLY A 77 65.46 13.82 0.37
CA GLY A 77 64.34 13.81 -0.56
C GLY A 77 63.33 12.69 -0.29
N LEU A 78 63.80 11.47 -0.01
CA LEU A 78 62.91 10.35 0.34
C LEU A 78 62.13 10.65 1.63
N THR A 79 62.80 11.21 2.63
CA THR A 79 62.17 11.56 3.90
C THR A 79 61.07 12.62 3.70
N THR A 80 61.37 13.68 2.93
CA THR A 80 60.37 14.70 2.57
C THR A 80 59.21 14.10 1.78
N GLU A 81 59.48 13.17 0.87
CA GLU A 81 58.44 12.54 0.04
C GLU A 81 57.52 11.63 0.86
N ILE A 82 58.06 10.87 1.82
CA ILE A 82 57.24 10.05 2.74
C ILE A 82 56.29 10.96 3.54
N VAL A 83 56.80 12.07 4.10
CA VAL A 83 55.98 13.04 4.85
C VAL A 83 54.93 13.69 3.94
N ARG A 84 55.28 14.00 2.69
CA ARG A 84 54.32 14.52 1.70
C ARG A 84 53.19 13.52 1.46
N LEU A 85 53.50 12.26 1.22
CA LEU A 85 52.53 11.21 0.92
C LEU A 85 51.62 10.91 2.11
N GLU A 86 52.14 10.90 3.33
CA GLU A 86 51.34 10.76 4.55
C GLU A 86 50.24 11.82 4.61
N ARG A 87 50.58 13.08 4.31
CA ARG A 87 49.60 14.17 4.26
C ARG A 87 48.64 14.04 3.09
N VAL A 88 49.16 13.87 1.87
CA VAL A 88 48.40 13.98 0.63
C VAL A 88 47.51 12.75 0.39
N VAL A 89 48.06 11.55 0.51
CA VAL A 89 47.31 10.30 0.31
C VAL A 89 46.58 9.92 1.60
N GLY A 90 47.26 10.00 2.74
CA GLY A 90 46.71 9.55 4.02
C GLY A 90 45.64 10.49 4.60
N ARG A 91 45.94 11.79 4.76
CA ARG A 91 45.04 12.74 5.42
C ARG A 91 44.06 13.44 4.48
N GLU A 92 44.53 13.82 3.30
CA GLU A 92 43.72 14.55 2.31
C GLU A 92 42.97 13.63 1.35
N GLY A 93 43.27 12.33 1.37
CA GLY A 93 42.58 11.33 0.56
C GLY A 93 42.83 11.45 -0.95
N ARG A 94 43.92 12.09 -1.37
CA ARG A 94 44.27 12.24 -2.80
C ARG A 94 44.90 10.97 -3.33
N MET A 95 44.05 9.99 -3.64
CA MET A 95 44.42 8.62 -3.98
C MET A 95 45.17 8.45 -5.32
N ALA A 96 45.17 9.46 -6.20
CA ALA A 96 45.89 9.45 -7.47
C ALA A 96 47.38 9.82 -7.33
N GLU A 97 47.78 10.36 -6.18
CA GLU A 97 49.15 10.86 -5.97
C GLU A 97 50.15 9.71 -5.79
N ARG A 98 51.37 9.90 -6.31
CA ARG A 98 52.42 8.88 -6.34
C ARG A 98 53.74 9.43 -5.83
N ALA A 99 54.52 8.57 -5.20
CA ALA A 99 55.87 8.83 -4.73
C ALA A 99 56.82 9.11 -5.90
N THR A 100 57.65 10.14 -5.77
CA THR A 100 58.73 10.46 -6.73
C THR A 100 59.99 10.94 -6.03
N LEU A 101 61.16 10.56 -6.56
CA LEU A 101 62.47 11.01 -6.10
C LEU A 101 63.33 11.55 -7.27
N GLY A 102 62.68 11.94 -8.38
CA GLY A 102 63.36 12.28 -9.63
C GLY A 102 63.94 11.05 -10.33
N GLU A 103 64.99 11.25 -11.14
CA GLU A 103 65.68 10.13 -11.82
C GLU A 103 66.57 9.35 -10.85
N VAL A 104 66.06 8.19 -10.42
CA VAL A 104 66.76 7.26 -9.54
C VAL A 104 66.89 5.88 -10.18
N ALA A 105 68.01 5.21 -9.90
CA ALA A 105 68.35 3.89 -10.40
C ALA A 105 68.62 2.90 -9.26
N GLY A 106 68.72 1.61 -9.61
CA GLY A 106 68.98 0.54 -8.64
C GLY A 106 67.91 0.47 -7.54
N SER A 107 68.33 0.19 -6.31
CA SER A 107 67.43 0.00 -5.16
C SER A 107 66.55 1.20 -4.85
N TRP A 108 66.97 2.42 -5.19
CA TRP A 108 66.14 3.62 -5.02
C TRP A 108 64.88 3.58 -5.89
N LYS A 109 65.02 3.14 -7.15
CA LYS A 109 63.89 2.93 -8.05
C LYS A 109 62.96 1.86 -7.50
N THR A 110 63.51 0.76 -7.00
CA THR A 110 62.74 -0.31 -6.38
C THR A 110 61.97 0.19 -5.16
N SER A 111 62.58 0.99 -4.28
CA SER A 111 61.89 1.55 -3.11
C SER A 111 60.71 2.44 -3.49
N ILE A 112 60.88 3.35 -4.45
CA ILE A 112 59.79 4.20 -4.93
C ILE A 112 58.69 3.38 -5.62
N ALA A 113 59.07 2.38 -6.42
CA ALA A 113 58.11 1.47 -7.02
C ALA A 113 57.32 0.68 -5.97
N SER A 114 57.97 0.19 -4.91
CA SER A 114 57.30 -0.50 -3.80
C SER A 114 56.34 0.40 -3.02
N ILE A 115 56.71 1.66 -2.76
CA ILE A 115 55.79 2.63 -2.13
C ILE A 115 54.58 2.87 -3.04
N ASN A 116 54.79 3.05 -4.34
CA ASN A 116 53.70 3.26 -5.29
C ASN A 116 52.80 2.03 -5.46
N ALA A 117 53.37 0.82 -5.41
CA ALA A 117 52.61 -0.42 -5.40
C ALA A 117 51.73 -0.51 -4.14
N LEU A 118 52.28 -0.22 -2.95
CA LEU A 118 51.50 -0.18 -1.72
C LEU A 118 50.37 0.87 -1.76
N ILE A 119 50.62 2.04 -2.34
CA ILE A 119 49.58 3.06 -2.53
C ILE A 119 48.49 2.50 -3.46
N ALA A 120 48.86 1.91 -4.60
CA ALA A 120 47.89 1.34 -5.54
C ALA A 120 47.03 0.23 -4.89
N ASP A 121 47.66 -0.69 -4.17
CA ASP A 121 47.02 -1.81 -3.48
C ASP A 121 46.00 -1.36 -2.40
N LEU A 122 46.21 -0.19 -1.80
CA LEU A 122 45.29 0.41 -0.82
C LEU A 122 44.20 1.27 -1.47
N VAL A 123 44.52 1.95 -2.57
CA VAL A 123 43.63 2.88 -3.27
C VAL A 123 42.55 2.16 -4.08
N GLN A 124 42.90 1.05 -4.71
CA GLN A 124 41.96 0.37 -5.61
C GLN A 124 40.73 -0.18 -4.88
N PRO A 125 40.85 -0.92 -3.75
CA PRO A 125 39.67 -1.40 -3.02
C PRO A 125 38.82 -0.26 -2.44
N THR A 126 39.45 0.82 -1.98
CA THR A 126 38.71 1.97 -1.41
C THR A 126 37.91 2.71 -2.48
N THR A 127 38.45 2.81 -3.69
CA THR A 127 37.71 3.36 -4.85
C THR A 127 36.53 2.46 -5.23
N GLU A 128 36.71 1.13 -5.21
CA GLU A 128 35.63 0.18 -5.48
C GLU A 128 34.49 0.24 -4.46
N VAL A 129 34.81 0.38 -3.16
CA VAL A 129 33.78 0.59 -2.13
C VAL A 129 32.99 1.86 -2.41
N ALA A 130 33.68 2.98 -2.70
CA ALA A 130 33.01 4.25 -3.00
C ALA A 130 32.07 4.14 -4.21
N ARG A 131 32.51 3.47 -5.29
CA ARG A 131 31.70 3.22 -6.48
C ARG A 131 30.40 2.48 -6.17
N VAL A 132 30.49 1.39 -5.39
CA VAL A 132 29.32 0.59 -5.02
C VAL A 132 28.37 1.38 -4.11
N LEU A 133 28.89 2.16 -3.17
CA LEU A 133 28.05 3.01 -2.32
C LEU A 133 27.31 4.08 -3.11
N VAL A 134 27.93 4.68 -4.13
CA VAL A 134 27.27 5.62 -5.04
C VAL A 134 26.16 4.90 -5.82
N ALA A 135 26.42 3.72 -6.37
CA ALA A 135 25.41 2.93 -7.09
C ALA A 135 24.20 2.60 -6.19
N VAL A 136 24.44 2.17 -4.95
CA VAL A 136 23.37 1.89 -3.97
C VAL A 136 22.57 3.15 -3.66
N ALA A 137 23.22 4.31 -3.51
CA ALA A 137 22.54 5.58 -3.26
C ALA A 137 21.68 6.04 -4.45
N GLU A 138 22.07 5.70 -5.68
CA GLU A 138 21.32 5.93 -6.91
C GLU A 138 20.22 4.86 -7.13
N GLY A 139 20.17 3.82 -6.30
CA GLY A 139 19.19 2.72 -6.39
C GLY A 139 19.61 1.57 -7.32
N ASP A 140 20.83 1.59 -7.87
CA ASP A 140 21.39 0.46 -8.63
C ASP A 140 21.98 -0.58 -7.67
N LEU A 141 21.15 -1.57 -7.34
CA LEU A 141 21.51 -2.70 -6.47
C LEU A 141 22.09 -3.91 -7.25
N THR A 142 22.38 -3.73 -8.55
CA THR A 142 23.03 -4.77 -9.37
C THR A 142 24.55 -4.70 -9.27
N GLN A 143 25.09 -3.55 -8.86
CA GLN A 143 26.52 -3.32 -8.72
C GLN A 143 27.05 -3.96 -7.44
N LYS A 144 28.03 -4.84 -7.60
CA LYS A 144 28.77 -5.45 -6.48
C LYS A 144 30.22 -5.01 -6.47
N MET A 145 30.84 -5.10 -5.30
CA MET A 145 32.28 -4.94 -5.14
C MET A 145 32.98 -6.15 -5.74
N ALA A 146 33.97 -5.90 -6.60
CA ALA A 146 34.84 -6.95 -7.11
C ALA A 146 35.70 -7.51 -5.96
N LEU A 147 35.63 -8.84 -5.76
CA LEU A 147 36.48 -9.54 -4.79
C LEU A 147 37.76 -10.09 -5.41
N GLU A 148 37.99 -9.78 -6.69
CA GLU A 148 39.21 -10.05 -7.42
C GLU A 148 39.66 -8.77 -8.12
N ILE A 149 40.94 -8.47 -8.01
CA ILE A 149 41.60 -7.27 -8.54
C ILE A 149 42.83 -7.73 -9.31
N GLU A 150 42.92 -7.38 -10.60
CA GLU A 150 44.02 -7.78 -11.49
C GLU A 150 44.29 -9.30 -11.51
N GLY A 151 43.23 -10.10 -11.37
CA GLY A 151 43.31 -11.56 -11.33
C GLY A 151 43.78 -12.15 -10.00
N GLN A 152 43.94 -11.32 -8.96
CA GLN A 152 44.25 -11.75 -7.60
C GLN A 152 43.05 -11.57 -6.68
N PRO A 153 42.73 -12.56 -5.84
CA PRO A 153 41.68 -12.40 -4.85
C PRO A 153 42.09 -11.35 -3.81
N VAL A 154 41.14 -10.49 -3.47
CA VAL A 154 41.27 -9.56 -2.36
C VAL A 154 41.39 -10.38 -1.06
N LYS A 155 42.29 -9.98 -0.16
CA LYS A 155 42.60 -10.72 1.07
C LYS A 155 42.45 -9.85 2.31
N GLY A 156 42.39 -10.51 3.48
CA GLY A 156 42.40 -9.86 4.78
C GLY A 156 41.21 -8.91 4.97
N GLU A 157 41.49 -7.70 5.43
CA GLU A 157 40.46 -6.71 5.77
C GLU A 157 39.62 -6.28 4.57
N PHE A 158 40.23 -6.09 3.40
CA PHE A 158 39.50 -5.69 2.20
C PHE A 158 38.54 -6.77 1.72
N LEU A 159 38.88 -8.06 1.91
CA LEU A 159 37.96 -9.16 1.62
C LEU A 159 36.75 -9.07 2.54
N ARG A 160 36.98 -8.88 3.84
CA ARG A 160 35.90 -8.74 4.83
C ARG A 160 34.98 -7.56 4.52
N ILE A 161 35.55 -6.41 4.15
CA ILE A 161 34.78 -5.23 3.74
C ILE A 161 33.96 -5.56 2.50
N GLY A 162 34.58 -6.12 1.45
CA GLY A 162 33.88 -6.44 0.20
C GLY A 162 32.77 -7.47 0.39
N THR A 163 32.99 -8.51 1.18
CA THR A 163 31.93 -9.48 1.51
C THR A 163 30.79 -8.83 2.28
N THR A 164 31.08 -7.90 3.20
CA THR A 164 30.05 -7.21 3.98
C THR A 164 29.24 -6.24 3.11
N VAL A 165 29.91 -5.47 2.25
CA VAL A 165 29.26 -4.57 1.30
C VAL A 165 28.37 -5.37 0.34
N ASN A 166 28.86 -6.47 -0.21
CA ASN A 166 28.08 -7.31 -1.11
C ASN A 166 26.86 -7.93 -0.41
N ALA A 167 27.01 -8.40 0.83
CA ALA A 167 25.88 -8.91 1.62
C ALA A 167 24.82 -7.82 1.88
N MET A 168 25.24 -6.58 2.15
CA MET A 168 24.32 -5.45 2.29
C MET A 168 23.57 -5.16 0.98
N VAL A 169 24.27 -5.15 -0.17
CA VAL A 169 23.65 -4.97 -1.49
C VAL A 169 22.63 -6.07 -1.78
N ASP A 170 22.98 -7.33 -1.48
CA ASP A 170 22.10 -8.48 -1.67
C ASP A 170 20.84 -8.37 -0.80
N GLN A 171 20.99 -7.95 0.45
CA GLN A 171 19.87 -7.76 1.37
C GLN A 171 18.94 -6.65 0.92
N LEU A 172 19.49 -5.52 0.45
CA LEU A 172 18.73 -4.42 -0.13
C LEU A 172 17.98 -4.85 -1.39
N SER A 173 18.65 -5.56 -2.29
CA SER A 173 18.08 -6.02 -3.56
C SER A 173 16.92 -7.00 -3.34
N SER A 174 17.12 -7.97 -2.44
CA SER A 174 16.09 -8.93 -2.05
C SER A 174 14.88 -8.25 -1.41
N PHE A 175 15.09 -7.31 -0.48
CA PHE A 175 14.01 -6.55 0.14
C PHE A 175 13.24 -5.70 -0.88
N ALA A 176 13.93 -4.99 -1.77
CA ALA A 176 13.29 -4.15 -2.79
C ALA A 176 12.44 -4.99 -3.76
N ALA A 177 12.97 -6.13 -4.21
CA ALA A 177 12.23 -7.07 -5.05
C ALA A 177 10.96 -7.56 -4.35
N GLU A 178 11.08 -7.90 -3.07
CA GLU A 178 9.98 -8.48 -2.31
C GLU A 178 8.87 -7.48 -1.98
N VAL A 179 9.23 -6.26 -1.59
CA VAL A 179 8.24 -5.18 -1.42
C VAL A 179 7.53 -4.88 -2.74
N THR A 180 8.28 -4.79 -3.84
CA THR A 180 7.69 -4.56 -5.17
C THR A 180 6.71 -5.67 -5.56
N ARG A 181 7.07 -6.93 -5.28
CA ARG A 181 6.21 -8.08 -5.53
C ARG A 181 4.94 -8.04 -4.72
N VAL A 182 5.01 -7.82 -3.40
CA VAL A 182 3.83 -7.77 -2.52
C VAL A 182 2.91 -6.61 -2.87
N VAL A 183 3.47 -5.42 -3.17
CA VAL A 183 2.68 -4.27 -3.61
C VAL A 183 1.94 -4.58 -4.91
N LYS A 184 2.60 -5.25 -5.86
CA LYS A 184 1.95 -5.66 -7.10
C LYS A 184 0.84 -6.69 -6.85
N GLU A 185 1.12 -7.75 -6.11
CA GLU A 185 0.14 -8.82 -5.86
C GLU A 185 -1.08 -8.34 -5.07
N VAL A 186 -0.86 -7.69 -3.93
CA VAL A 186 -1.93 -7.30 -3.01
C VAL A 186 -2.59 -6.00 -3.46
N GLY A 187 -1.80 -5.03 -3.94
CA GLY A 187 -2.28 -3.69 -4.29
C GLY A 187 -2.81 -3.57 -5.72
N THR A 188 -2.24 -4.29 -6.69
CA THR A 188 -2.60 -4.12 -8.12
C THR A 188 -3.35 -5.32 -8.68
N ASP A 189 -2.83 -6.53 -8.48
CA ASP A 189 -3.41 -7.75 -9.05
C ASP A 189 -4.62 -8.27 -8.25
N GLY A 190 -4.86 -7.72 -7.05
CA GLY A 190 -5.93 -8.16 -6.14
C GLY A 190 -5.75 -9.58 -5.60
N LYS A 191 -4.54 -10.14 -5.68
CA LYS A 191 -4.18 -11.45 -5.12
C LYS A 191 -3.92 -11.29 -3.63
N LEU A 192 -4.99 -11.37 -2.86
CA LEU A 192 -4.93 -11.17 -1.41
C LEU A 192 -4.26 -12.34 -0.69
N GLY A 193 -3.35 -12.03 0.25
CA GLY A 193 -2.60 -13.01 1.05
C GLY A 193 -1.12 -13.10 0.75
N GLY A 194 -0.61 -12.33 -0.22
CA GLY A 194 0.83 -12.19 -0.46
C GLY A 194 1.53 -11.59 0.76
N GLN A 195 2.64 -12.20 1.17
CA GLN A 195 3.51 -11.73 2.25
C GLN A 195 4.94 -11.65 1.75
N ALA A 196 5.67 -10.65 2.24
CA ALA A 196 7.08 -10.46 2.03
C ALA A 196 7.87 -11.47 2.87
N ALA A 197 8.75 -12.22 2.21
CA ALA A 197 9.73 -13.11 2.80
C ALA A 197 11.12 -12.71 2.30
N VAL A 198 11.88 -12.04 3.16
CA VAL A 198 13.27 -11.66 2.89
C VAL A 198 14.16 -12.56 3.75
N PRO A 199 14.86 -13.55 3.16
CA PRO A 199 15.80 -14.38 3.88
C PRO A 199 16.85 -13.52 4.60
N GLU A 200 17.24 -13.92 5.81
CA GLU A 200 18.29 -13.25 6.60
C GLU A 200 17.99 -11.79 7.02
N ALA A 201 16.74 -11.32 6.85
CA ALA A 201 16.30 -10.06 7.42
C ALA A 201 16.48 -10.03 8.93
N SER A 202 17.31 -9.10 9.42
CA SER A 202 17.58 -8.89 10.84
C SER A 202 17.51 -7.41 11.19
N GLY A 203 17.29 -7.11 12.48
CA GLY A 203 17.09 -5.73 12.95
C GLY A 203 15.98 -5.01 12.18
N ILE A 204 16.29 -3.81 11.70
CA ILE A 204 15.35 -2.93 10.98
C ILE A 204 14.74 -3.63 9.76
N TRP A 205 15.49 -4.46 9.03
CA TRP A 205 14.97 -5.16 7.85
C TRP A 205 13.84 -6.12 8.19
N ARG A 206 13.95 -6.82 9.32
CA ARG A 206 12.92 -7.72 9.81
C ARG A 206 11.68 -6.96 10.22
N ASP A 207 11.87 -5.83 10.90
CA ASP A 207 10.77 -5.01 11.39
C ASP A 207 10.00 -4.36 10.23
N LEU A 208 10.71 -3.85 9.21
CA LEU A 208 10.10 -3.33 7.98
C LEU A 208 9.33 -4.41 7.22
N THR A 209 9.90 -5.61 7.08
CA THR A 209 9.22 -6.76 6.44
C THR A 209 7.95 -7.12 7.23
N GLY A 210 8.03 -7.13 8.56
CA GLY A 210 6.88 -7.36 9.45
C GLY A 210 5.78 -6.31 9.31
N ASN A 211 6.15 -5.03 9.17
CA ASN A 211 5.20 -3.95 8.94
C ASN A 211 4.48 -4.07 7.59
N VAL A 212 5.21 -4.37 6.51
CA VAL A 212 4.63 -4.63 5.19
C VAL A 212 3.67 -5.82 5.25
N ASN A 213 4.05 -6.90 5.94
CA ASN A 213 3.19 -8.07 6.12
C ASN A 213 1.94 -7.77 6.93
N THR A 214 2.06 -6.94 7.97
CA THR A 214 0.91 -6.50 8.78
C THR A 214 -0.05 -5.67 7.94
N LEU A 215 0.46 -4.74 7.14
CA LEU A 215 -0.35 -3.95 6.21
C LEU A 215 -1.07 -4.85 5.18
N ALA A 216 -0.33 -5.73 4.51
CA ALA A 216 -0.88 -6.65 3.51
C ALA A 216 -1.92 -7.61 4.11
N SER A 217 -1.68 -8.12 5.32
CA SER A 217 -2.60 -9.01 6.03
C SER A 217 -3.89 -8.30 6.44
N ASN A 218 -3.79 -7.08 6.98
CA ASN A 218 -4.95 -6.28 7.35
C ASN A 218 -5.82 -5.97 6.13
N LEU A 219 -5.21 -5.47 5.04
CA LEU A 219 -5.93 -5.17 3.81
C LEU A 219 -6.55 -6.42 3.20
N THR A 220 -5.81 -7.53 3.16
CA THR A 220 -6.31 -8.83 2.70
C THR A 220 -7.54 -9.27 3.48
N THR A 221 -7.48 -9.23 4.80
CA THR A 221 -8.57 -9.70 5.67
C THR A 221 -9.80 -8.79 5.51
N GLN A 222 -9.60 -7.48 5.46
CA GLN A 222 -10.66 -6.49 5.28
C GLN A 222 -11.37 -6.66 3.93
N VAL A 223 -10.63 -6.67 2.82
CA VAL A 223 -11.20 -6.77 1.47
C VAL A 223 -11.86 -8.13 1.27
N ARG A 224 -11.26 -9.23 1.74
CA ARG A 224 -11.85 -10.57 1.64
C ARG A 224 -13.17 -10.68 2.38
N ASN A 225 -13.26 -10.14 3.60
CA ASN A 225 -14.51 -10.17 4.36
C ASN A 225 -15.62 -9.32 3.73
N ILE A 226 -15.26 -8.15 3.16
CA ILE A 226 -16.19 -7.33 2.36
C ILE A 226 -16.70 -8.12 1.15
N ALA A 227 -15.81 -8.78 0.41
CA ALA A 227 -16.16 -9.59 -0.76
C ALA A 227 -17.09 -10.76 -0.38
N GLU A 228 -16.84 -11.43 0.76
CA GLU A 228 -17.70 -12.50 1.24
C GLU A 228 -19.11 -12.03 1.59
N VAL A 229 -19.24 -10.91 2.29
CA VAL A 229 -20.54 -10.36 2.71
C VAL A 229 -21.32 -9.85 1.50
N THR A 230 -20.68 -9.12 0.58
CA THR A 230 -21.32 -8.66 -0.66
C THR A 230 -21.75 -9.82 -1.55
N THR A 231 -20.97 -10.91 -1.61
CA THR A 231 -21.36 -12.15 -2.30
C THR A 231 -22.56 -12.82 -1.61
N ALA A 232 -22.61 -12.84 -0.28
CA ALA A 232 -23.73 -13.39 0.47
C ALA A 232 -25.02 -12.61 0.21
N VAL A 233 -24.95 -11.27 0.25
CA VAL A 233 -26.07 -10.38 -0.09
C VAL A 233 -26.56 -10.63 -1.52
N ALA A 234 -25.65 -10.77 -2.48
CA ALA A 234 -26.00 -11.08 -3.87
C ALA A 234 -26.69 -12.45 -4.03
N ARG A 235 -26.45 -13.39 -3.10
CA ARG A 235 -27.12 -14.69 -3.03
C ARG A 235 -28.39 -14.66 -2.16
N GLY A 236 -28.78 -13.51 -1.63
CA GLY A 236 -29.96 -13.34 -0.77
C GLY A 236 -29.74 -13.69 0.71
N ASP A 237 -28.50 -13.97 1.13
CA ASP A 237 -28.17 -14.16 2.55
C ASP A 237 -27.86 -12.82 3.20
N LEU A 238 -28.87 -12.26 3.85
CA LEU A 238 -28.82 -10.96 4.55
C LEU A 238 -28.47 -11.10 6.03
N SER A 239 -28.09 -12.30 6.49
CA SER A 239 -27.69 -12.54 7.88
C SER A 239 -26.21 -12.22 8.14
N ARG A 240 -25.39 -12.15 7.07
CA ARG A 240 -23.95 -11.93 7.18
C ARG A 240 -23.59 -10.45 7.27
N LYS A 241 -22.68 -10.12 8.17
CA LYS A 241 -22.11 -8.78 8.33
C LYS A 241 -20.59 -8.81 8.25
N ILE A 242 -20.01 -7.66 7.89
CA ILE A 242 -18.58 -7.44 7.98
C ILE A 242 -18.22 -7.29 9.46
N THR A 243 -17.37 -8.17 9.97
CA THR A 243 -17.02 -8.22 11.41
C THR A 243 -15.60 -7.74 11.68
N VAL A 244 -14.72 -7.75 10.69
CA VAL A 244 -13.29 -7.46 10.89
C VAL A 244 -13.06 -6.05 11.43
N ASP A 245 -12.01 -5.88 12.23
CA ASP A 245 -11.59 -4.58 12.73
C ASP A 245 -11.04 -3.70 11.60
N ALA A 246 -11.60 -2.49 11.51
CA ALA A 246 -11.25 -1.51 10.50
C ALA A 246 -11.17 -0.13 11.14
N ARG A 247 -10.40 0.76 10.53
CA ARG A 247 -10.26 2.17 10.94
C ARG A 247 -10.26 3.06 9.69
N GLY A 248 -10.54 4.34 9.87
CA GLY A 248 -10.57 5.32 8.78
C GLY A 248 -11.60 4.96 7.70
N GLU A 249 -11.23 5.14 6.44
CA GLU A 249 -12.11 4.92 5.28
C GLU A 249 -12.64 3.48 5.20
N VAL A 250 -11.84 2.49 5.61
CA VAL A 250 -12.29 1.08 5.59
C VAL A 250 -13.38 0.84 6.65
N LEU A 251 -13.35 1.55 7.78
CA LEU A 251 -14.41 1.47 8.79
C LEU A 251 -15.70 2.10 8.26
N GLU A 252 -15.60 3.23 7.57
CA GLU A 252 -16.75 3.87 6.93
C GLU A 252 -17.38 2.95 5.88
N LEU A 253 -16.56 2.33 5.02
CA LEU A 253 -17.02 1.34 4.05
C LEU A 253 -17.71 0.14 4.72
N LYS A 254 -17.11 -0.43 5.77
CA LYS A 254 -17.70 -1.49 6.59
C LYS A 254 -19.07 -1.09 7.12
N ASN A 255 -19.19 0.10 7.70
CA ASN A 255 -20.42 0.57 8.30
C ASN A 255 -21.50 0.78 7.24
N THR A 256 -21.17 1.43 6.11
CA THR A 256 -22.09 1.64 4.99
C THR A 256 -22.65 0.32 4.46
N ILE A 257 -21.79 -0.68 4.24
CA ILE A 257 -22.23 -2.00 3.77
C ILE A 257 -23.10 -2.68 4.84
N ASN A 258 -22.69 -2.66 6.11
CA ASN A 258 -23.49 -3.28 7.18
C ASN A 258 -24.87 -2.62 7.34
N THR A 259 -24.96 -1.28 7.22
CA THR A 259 -26.24 -0.57 7.23
C THR A 259 -27.11 -0.94 6.03
N MET A 260 -26.52 -1.10 4.84
CA MET A 260 -27.24 -1.58 3.65
C MET A 260 -27.78 -3.00 3.86
N VAL A 261 -27.00 -3.90 4.45
CA VAL A 261 -27.46 -5.25 4.84
C VAL A 261 -28.64 -5.18 5.82
N ASP A 262 -28.55 -4.32 6.83
CA ASP A 262 -29.62 -4.15 7.82
C ASP A 262 -30.92 -3.64 7.20
N GLN A 263 -30.83 -2.65 6.31
CA GLN A 263 -31.97 -2.10 5.59
C GLN A 263 -32.63 -3.15 4.70
N LEU A 264 -31.83 -3.92 3.94
CA LEU A 264 -32.30 -5.02 3.11
C LEU A 264 -33.01 -6.09 3.94
N ASN A 265 -32.40 -6.50 5.05
CA ASN A 265 -32.96 -7.55 5.90
C ASN A 265 -34.28 -7.10 6.54
N SER A 266 -34.34 -5.87 7.04
CA SER A 266 -35.58 -5.29 7.60
C SER A 266 -36.67 -5.18 6.54
N PHE A 267 -36.34 -4.72 5.32
CA PHE A 267 -37.30 -4.64 4.23
C PHE A 267 -37.84 -6.01 3.83
N ALA A 268 -36.97 -7.02 3.66
CA ALA A 268 -37.38 -8.37 3.31
C ALA A 268 -38.33 -8.98 4.36
N SER A 269 -38.02 -8.78 5.66
CA SER A 269 -38.87 -9.22 6.76
C SER A 269 -40.24 -8.54 6.73
N GLU A 270 -40.27 -7.21 6.56
CA GLU A 270 -41.51 -6.44 6.56
C GLU A 270 -42.41 -6.77 5.36
N VAL A 271 -41.84 -6.92 4.17
CA VAL A 271 -42.61 -7.34 2.98
C VAL A 271 -43.20 -8.72 3.17
N THR A 272 -42.42 -9.67 3.71
CA THR A 272 -42.90 -11.03 3.99
C THR A 272 -44.04 -11.02 5.02
N ARG A 273 -43.92 -10.19 6.06
CA ARG A 273 -44.94 -10.04 7.10
C ARG A 273 -46.22 -9.45 6.53
N VAL A 274 -46.16 -8.33 5.80
CA VAL A 274 -47.34 -7.69 5.21
C VAL A 274 -48.02 -8.59 4.19
N ALA A 275 -47.25 -9.28 3.34
CA ALA A 275 -47.79 -10.23 2.38
C ALA A 275 -48.56 -11.35 3.09
N ARG A 276 -48.02 -11.87 4.20
CA ARG A 276 -48.70 -12.89 5.01
C ARG A 276 -49.95 -12.34 5.71
N GLU A 277 -49.85 -11.20 6.39
CA GLU A 277 -50.96 -10.62 7.15
C GLU A 277 -52.13 -10.21 6.25
N VAL A 278 -51.87 -9.42 5.22
CA VAL A 278 -52.91 -8.86 4.34
C VAL A 278 -53.34 -9.86 3.28
N GLY A 279 -52.39 -10.61 2.70
CA GLY A 279 -52.65 -11.52 1.59
C GLY A 279 -53.16 -12.89 2.01
N THR A 280 -52.65 -13.46 3.10
CA THR A 280 -52.97 -14.84 3.50
C THR A 280 -53.85 -14.93 4.74
N GLU A 281 -53.54 -14.17 5.80
CA GLU A 281 -54.26 -14.23 7.07
C GLU A 281 -55.52 -13.35 7.09
N GLY A 282 -55.70 -12.48 6.09
CA GLY A 282 -56.84 -11.56 6.01
C GLY A 282 -56.86 -10.50 7.11
N LYS A 283 -55.73 -10.25 7.78
CA LYS A 283 -55.55 -9.17 8.74
C LYS A 283 -55.36 -7.84 8.00
N LEU A 284 -56.48 -7.27 7.58
CA LEU A 284 -56.52 -6.06 6.76
C LEU A 284 -56.05 -4.83 7.55
N GLY A 285 -55.25 -3.98 6.92
CA GLY A 285 -54.68 -2.76 7.50
C GLY A 285 -53.20 -2.87 7.90
N GLY A 286 -52.56 -4.02 7.71
CA GLY A 286 -51.12 -4.19 7.91
C GLY A 286 -50.31 -3.34 6.93
N GLN A 287 -49.28 -2.66 7.43
CA GLN A 287 -48.35 -1.84 6.66
C GLN A 287 -46.91 -2.19 7.05
N ALA A 288 -46.00 -2.12 6.09
CA ALA A 288 -44.56 -2.28 6.26
C ALA A 288 -43.97 -1.01 6.87
N GLU A 289 -43.18 -1.17 7.93
CA GLU A 289 -42.44 -0.08 8.55
C GLU A 289 -40.95 -0.42 8.58
N VAL A 290 -40.20 0.14 7.62
CA VAL A 290 -38.75 -0.05 7.54
C VAL A 290 -38.05 1.22 8.02
N LYS A 291 -37.30 1.12 9.11
CA LYS A 291 -36.64 2.28 9.73
C LYS A 291 -35.41 2.70 8.96
N GLY A 292 -35.19 4.02 8.85
CA GLY A 292 -33.97 4.59 8.27
C GLY A 292 -33.83 4.42 6.77
N VAL A 293 -34.90 4.08 6.05
CA VAL A 293 -34.91 4.01 4.58
C VAL A 293 -35.14 5.37 3.94
N SER A 294 -34.46 5.62 2.82
CA SER A 294 -34.61 6.81 2.00
C SER A 294 -34.42 6.45 0.52
N GLY A 295 -34.78 7.35 -0.39
CA GLY A 295 -34.72 7.11 -1.84
C GLY A 295 -35.53 5.88 -2.25
N VAL A 296 -34.95 5.04 -3.12
CA VAL A 296 -35.61 3.84 -3.68
C VAL A 296 -36.18 2.92 -2.61
N TRP A 297 -35.51 2.77 -1.47
CA TRP A 297 -36.00 1.91 -0.38
C TRP A 297 -37.30 2.41 0.23
N LYS A 298 -37.43 3.73 0.36
CA LYS A 298 -38.67 4.36 0.84
C LYS A 298 -39.77 4.16 -0.20
N ASP A 299 -39.48 4.42 -1.47
CA ASP A 299 -40.46 4.27 -2.56
C ASP A 299 -41.00 2.83 -2.64
N LEU A 300 -40.14 1.82 -2.49
CA LEU A 300 -40.56 0.42 -2.46
C LEU A 300 -41.46 0.10 -1.26
N THR A 301 -41.13 0.64 -0.08
CA THR A 301 -41.94 0.47 1.14
C THR A 301 -43.31 1.12 0.97
N ASP A 302 -43.35 2.34 0.43
CA ASP A 302 -44.57 3.10 0.19
C ASP A 302 -45.46 2.39 -0.87
N ASN A 303 -44.86 1.79 -1.91
CA ASN A 303 -45.59 0.98 -2.90
C ASN A 303 -46.24 -0.27 -2.29
N VAL A 304 -45.54 -1.00 -1.41
CA VAL A 304 -46.11 -2.17 -0.69
C VAL A 304 -47.27 -1.73 0.20
N ASN A 305 -47.11 -0.60 0.91
CA ASN A 305 -48.16 -0.03 1.75
C ASN A 305 -49.38 0.42 0.95
N PHE A 306 -49.16 1.02 -0.21
CA PHE A 306 -50.24 1.41 -1.12
C PHE A 306 -51.03 0.18 -1.60
N MET A 307 -50.34 -0.88 -2.01
CA MET A 307 -50.97 -2.14 -2.40
C MET A 307 -51.78 -2.75 -1.24
N ALA A 308 -51.19 -2.85 -0.05
CA ALA A 308 -51.85 -3.39 1.14
C ALA A 308 -53.10 -2.57 1.55
N SER A 309 -53.02 -1.25 1.46
CA SER A 309 -54.12 -0.32 1.74
C SER A 309 -55.27 -0.47 0.73
N ASN A 310 -54.95 -0.61 -0.56
CA ASN A 310 -55.94 -0.83 -1.60
C ASN A 310 -56.68 -2.16 -1.39
N LEU A 311 -55.96 -3.25 -1.15
CA LEU A 311 -56.56 -4.56 -0.85
C LEU A 311 -57.44 -4.50 0.40
N THR A 312 -56.95 -3.85 1.47
CA THR A 312 -57.71 -3.63 2.71
C THR A 312 -59.03 -2.91 2.46
N THR A 313 -58.99 -1.81 1.72
CA THR A 313 -60.16 -0.98 1.43
C THR A 313 -61.17 -1.75 0.58
N GLN A 314 -60.69 -2.45 -0.45
CA GLN A 314 -61.52 -3.23 -1.36
C GLN A 314 -62.24 -4.37 -0.61
N VAL A 315 -61.51 -5.16 0.17
CA VAL A 315 -62.09 -6.30 0.91
C VAL A 315 -63.05 -5.82 2.00
N ARG A 316 -62.71 -4.77 2.77
CA ARG A 316 -63.62 -4.21 3.78
C ARG A 316 -64.90 -3.64 3.15
N GLY A 317 -64.79 -2.99 1.99
CA GLY A 317 -65.94 -2.52 1.23
C GLY A 317 -66.88 -3.66 0.88
N ILE A 318 -66.34 -4.76 0.34
CA ILE A 318 -67.12 -5.96 0.01
C ILE A 318 -67.81 -6.52 1.26
N VAL A 319 -67.08 -6.69 2.36
CA VAL A 319 -67.64 -7.21 3.62
C VAL A 319 -68.80 -6.35 4.11
N LYS A 320 -68.66 -5.02 4.06
CA LYS A 320 -69.73 -4.09 4.49
C LYS A 320 -71.02 -4.31 3.70
N VAL A 321 -70.93 -4.37 2.37
CA VAL A 321 -72.10 -4.53 1.50
C VAL A 321 -72.71 -5.92 1.65
N VAL A 322 -71.89 -6.98 1.69
CA VAL A 322 -72.39 -8.34 1.88
C VAL A 322 -73.08 -8.50 3.23
N THR A 323 -72.54 -7.89 4.30
CA THR A 323 -73.17 -7.91 5.62
C THR A 323 -74.49 -7.14 5.63
N ALA A 324 -74.56 -5.97 4.96
CA ALA A 324 -75.79 -5.21 4.83
C ALA A 324 -76.87 -6.02 4.10
N VAL A 325 -76.51 -6.64 2.98
CA VAL A 325 -77.40 -7.53 2.21
C VAL A 325 -77.89 -8.70 3.07
N ALA A 326 -77.01 -9.34 3.84
CA ALA A 326 -77.38 -10.43 4.75
C ALA A 326 -78.36 -9.98 5.85
N ASN A 327 -78.27 -8.73 6.31
CA ASN A 327 -79.18 -8.14 7.28
C ASN A 327 -80.44 -7.53 6.65
N GLY A 328 -80.63 -7.68 5.33
CA GLY A 328 -81.80 -7.18 4.61
C GLY A 328 -81.71 -5.70 4.19
N ASP A 329 -80.59 -5.01 4.40
CA ASP A 329 -80.35 -3.67 3.86
C ASP A 329 -79.75 -3.77 2.45
N LEU A 330 -80.62 -3.62 1.45
CA LEU A 330 -80.29 -3.68 0.02
C LEU A 330 -80.03 -2.29 -0.58
N SER A 331 -79.98 -1.24 0.25
CA SER A 331 -79.70 0.12 -0.20
C SER A 331 -78.19 0.40 -0.34
N GLN A 332 -77.35 -0.39 0.33
CA GLN A 332 -75.89 -0.20 0.30
C GLN A 332 -75.29 -0.57 -1.05
N LYS A 333 -74.35 0.26 -1.52
CA LYS A 333 -73.56 0.01 -2.73
C LYS A 333 -72.08 -0.07 -2.42
N LEU A 334 -71.40 -0.97 -3.14
CA LEU A 334 -69.95 -1.05 -3.10
C LEU A 334 -69.37 0.06 -3.97
N VAL A 335 -68.76 1.05 -3.32
CA VAL A 335 -68.02 2.12 -3.97
C VAL A 335 -66.54 1.87 -3.70
N VAL A 336 -65.82 1.37 -4.70
CA VAL A 336 -64.38 1.13 -4.63
C VAL A 336 -63.73 1.77 -5.85
N GLU A 337 -62.66 2.53 -5.63
CA GLU A 337 -61.79 3.01 -6.70
C GLU A 337 -60.90 1.86 -7.19
N ALA A 338 -61.51 0.92 -7.90
CA ALA A 338 -60.84 -0.27 -8.40
C ALA A 338 -60.79 -0.27 -9.93
N ARG A 339 -59.83 -0.99 -10.49
CA ARG A 339 -59.71 -1.27 -11.92
C ARG A 339 -59.57 -2.77 -12.14
N GLY A 340 -59.87 -3.23 -13.35
CA GLY A 340 -59.75 -4.64 -13.72
C GLY A 340 -60.77 -5.52 -12.98
N GLU A 341 -60.32 -6.68 -12.50
CA GLU A 341 -61.19 -7.71 -11.92
C GLU A 341 -61.95 -7.24 -10.68
N ILE A 342 -61.35 -6.39 -9.84
CA ILE A 342 -62.01 -5.87 -8.64
C ILE A 342 -63.16 -4.90 -9.01
N ALA A 343 -63.02 -4.14 -10.10
CA ALA A 343 -64.11 -3.29 -10.58
C ALA A 343 -65.28 -4.14 -11.10
N ALA A 344 -64.97 -5.18 -11.91
CA ALA A 344 -65.98 -6.11 -12.42
C ALA A 344 -66.71 -6.85 -11.29
N LEU A 345 -65.99 -7.25 -10.24
CA LEU A 345 -66.59 -7.82 -9.03
C LEU A 345 -67.52 -6.83 -8.34
N ALA A 346 -67.12 -5.57 -8.22
CA ALA A 346 -67.94 -4.54 -7.59
C ALA A 346 -69.24 -4.28 -8.36
N ASP A 347 -69.17 -4.22 -9.70
CA ASP A 347 -70.36 -4.10 -10.56
C ASP A 347 -71.28 -5.30 -10.42
N THR A 348 -70.71 -6.51 -10.37
CA THR A 348 -71.48 -7.75 -10.19
C THR A 348 -72.21 -7.76 -8.85
N LEU A 349 -71.55 -7.42 -7.75
CA LEU A 349 -72.16 -7.32 -6.43
C LEU A 349 -73.25 -6.25 -6.38
N ASN A 350 -72.99 -5.07 -6.95
CA ASN A 350 -73.99 -4.00 -7.02
C ASN A 350 -75.22 -4.40 -7.85
N SER A 351 -75.02 -5.11 -8.96
CA SER A 351 -76.12 -5.64 -9.77
C SER A 351 -76.93 -6.70 -9.01
N MET A 352 -76.25 -7.60 -8.29
CA MET A 352 -76.91 -8.61 -7.46
C MET A 352 -77.76 -7.95 -6.36
N THR A 353 -77.21 -6.98 -5.62
CA THR A 353 -77.94 -6.24 -4.58
C THR A 353 -79.15 -5.50 -5.15
N LYS A 354 -79.02 -4.92 -6.35
CA LYS A 354 -80.15 -4.27 -7.04
C LYS A 354 -81.26 -5.26 -7.39
N THR A 355 -80.92 -6.41 -7.97
CA THR A 355 -81.90 -7.45 -8.31
C THR A 355 -82.61 -7.99 -7.06
N LEU A 356 -81.85 -8.22 -5.99
CA LEU A 356 -82.39 -8.58 -4.68
C LEU A 356 -83.39 -7.55 -4.17
N GLY A 357 -83.05 -6.26 -4.27
CA GLY A 357 -83.91 -5.15 -3.85
C GLY A 357 -85.24 -5.14 -4.58
N ILE A 358 -85.20 -5.23 -5.91
CA ILE A 358 -86.41 -5.28 -6.74
C ILE A 358 -87.25 -6.50 -6.39
N PHE A 359 -86.63 -7.68 -6.22
CA PHE A 359 -87.36 -8.88 -5.83
C PHE A 359 -88.07 -8.72 -4.48
N ALA A 360 -87.38 -8.21 -3.46
CA ALA A 360 -87.94 -7.99 -2.13
C ALA A 360 -89.14 -7.02 -2.16
N GLU A 361 -89.03 -5.93 -2.93
CA GLU A 361 -90.12 -4.97 -3.17
C GLU A 361 -91.32 -5.64 -3.85
N GLN A 362 -91.08 -6.44 -4.91
CA GLN A 362 -92.14 -7.14 -5.63
C GLN A 362 -92.88 -8.15 -4.75
N VAL A 363 -92.15 -8.95 -3.96
CA VAL A 363 -92.78 -9.92 -3.03
C VAL A 363 -93.60 -9.20 -1.97
N THR A 364 -93.08 -8.12 -1.40
CA THR A 364 -93.78 -7.35 -0.37
C THR A 364 -95.03 -6.67 -0.95
N SER A 365 -94.93 -6.13 -2.17
CA SER A 365 -96.06 -5.54 -2.89
C SER A 365 -97.15 -6.58 -3.14
N VAL A 366 -96.82 -7.74 -3.72
CA VAL A 366 -97.80 -8.79 -4.00
C VAL A 366 -98.44 -9.32 -2.72
N ALA A 367 -97.64 -9.58 -1.68
CA ALA A 367 -98.14 -10.05 -0.40
C ALA A 367 -99.12 -9.03 0.22
N ARG A 368 -98.80 -7.73 0.15
CA ARG A 368 -99.69 -6.66 0.66
C ARG A 368 -100.96 -6.53 -0.18
N THR A 369 -100.84 -6.49 -1.49
CA THR A 369 -101.97 -6.27 -2.41
C THR A 369 -102.95 -7.44 -2.40
N VAL A 370 -102.46 -8.69 -2.46
CA VAL A 370 -103.30 -9.89 -2.47
C VAL A 370 -103.75 -10.27 -1.05
N GLY A 371 -102.83 -10.22 -0.07
CA GLY A 371 -103.08 -10.72 1.28
C GLY A 371 -103.76 -9.75 2.23
N VAL A 372 -103.49 -8.43 2.11
CA VAL A 372 -104.02 -7.42 3.05
C VAL A 372 -105.08 -6.54 2.39
N GLU A 373 -104.83 -6.06 1.18
CA GLU A 373 -105.76 -5.17 0.46
C GLU A 373 -106.89 -5.93 -0.26
N GLY A 374 -106.80 -7.26 -0.38
CA GLY A 374 -107.80 -8.09 -1.06
C GLY A 374 -107.92 -7.83 -2.56
N LYS A 375 -106.96 -7.13 -3.17
CA LYS A 375 -106.91 -6.87 -4.61
C LYS A 375 -106.35 -8.10 -5.31
N LEU A 376 -107.27 -8.85 -5.89
CA LEU A 376 -107.01 -10.14 -6.52
C LEU A 376 -106.31 -9.99 -7.88
N GLY A 377 -105.35 -10.89 -8.17
CA GLY A 377 -104.64 -10.94 -9.45
C GLY A 377 -103.33 -10.14 -9.56
N ALA A 378 -102.78 -9.61 -8.45
CA ALA A 378 -101.47 -8.96 -8.49
C ALA A 378 -100.34 -9.97 -8.74
N GLN A 379 -99.36 -9.57 -9.56
CA GLN A 379 -98.21 -10.39 -9.92
C GLN A 379 -96.90 -9.63 -9.68
N ALA A 380 -95.91 -10.37 -9.18
CA ALA A 380 -94.53 -9.94 -9.07
C ALA A 380 -93.89 -9.99 -10.44
N SER A 381 -93.20 -8.91 -10.81
CA SER A 381 -92.40 -8.83 -12.03
C SER A 381 -91.02 -8.30 -11.71
N VAL A 382 -90.02 -9.19 -11.72
CA VAL A 382 -88.61 -8.82 -11.52
C VAL A 382 -87.89 -8.89 -12.87
N PRO A 383 -87.46 -7.75 -13.45
CA PRO A 383 -86.84 -7.74 -14.77
C PRO A 383 -85.47 -8.45 -14.78
N GLY A 384 -85.19 -9.19 -15.85
CA GLY A 384 -83.86 -9.76 -16.10
C GLY A 384 -83.45 -10.92 -15.19
N VAL A 385 -84.38 -11.47 -14.40
CA VAL A 385 -84.11 -12.65 -13.55
C VAL A 385 -84.07 -13.93 -14.35
N ALA A 386 -83.16 -14.82 -13.97
CA ALA A 386 -83.00 -16.16 -14.53
C ALA A 386 -82.67 -17.16 -13.41
N GLY A 387 -82.79 -18.46 -13.70
CA GLY A 387 -82.59 -19.53 -12.73
C GLY A 387 -83.48 -19.38 -11.51
N THR A 388 -82.92 -19.61 -10.32
CA THR A 388 -83.67 -19.59 -9.05
C THR A 388 -84.46 -18.29 -8.82
N TRP A 389 -83.96 -17.14 -9.26
CA TRP A 389 -84.67 -15.86 -9.13
C TRP A 389 -85.98 -15.82 -9.93
N LYS A 390 -85.98 -16.42 -11.11
CA LYS A 390 -87.18 -16.57 -11.95
C LYS A 390 -88.16 -17.53 -11.29
N ASP A 391 -87.68 -18.70 -10.87
CA ASP A 391 -88.51 -19.73 -10.22
C ASP A 391 -89.20 -19.20 -8.96
N LEU A 392 -88.49 -18.41 -8.13
CA LEU A 392 -89.07 -17.78 -6.95
C LEU A 392 -90.14 -16.74 -7.30
N THR A 393 -89.93 -15.95 -8.35
CA THR A 393 -90.91 -14.97 -8.83
C THR A 393 -92.18 -15.68 -9.33
N ASP A 394 -92.00 -16.74 -10.11
CA ASP A 394 -93.10 -17.55 -10.65
C ASP A 394 -93.87 -18.24 -9.50
N ASN A 395 -93.19 -18.75 -8.47
CA ASN A 395 -93.83 -19.32 -7.29
C ASN A 395 -94.65 -18.30 -6.50
N VAL A 396 -94.16 -17.07 -6.32
CA VAL A 396 -94.92 -15.99 -5.67
C VAL A 396 -96.19 -15.66 -6.46
N ASN A 397 -96.09 -15.65 -7.80
CA ASN A 397 -97.24 -15.47 -8.68
C ASN A 397 -98.25 -16.62 -8.60
N LEU A 398 -97.77 -17.87 -8.54
CA LEU A 398 -98.63 -19.04 -8.36
C LEU A 398 -99.38 -18.98 -7.02
N LEU A 399 -98.69 -18.64 -5.93
CA LEU A 399 -99.31 -18.46 -4.62
C LEU A 399 -100.38 -17.36 -4.64
N ALA A 400 -100.06 -16.19 -5.21
CA ALA A 400 -100.99 -15.08 -5.36
C ALA A 400 -102.24 -15.45 -6.15
N ASN A 401 -102.08 -16.21 -7.25
CA ASN A 401 -103.19 -16.69 -8.08
C ASN A 401 -104.05 -17.74 -7.34
N ASN A 402 -103.43 -18.64 -6.57
CA ASN A 402 -104.15 -19.63 -5.77
C ASN A 402 -104.99 -18.97 -4.67
N LEU A 403 -104.40 -18.03 -3.92
CA LEU A 403 -105.11 -17.22 -2.92
C LEU A 403 -106.26 -16.44 -3.55
N THR A 404 -106.02 -15.80 -4.70
CA THR A 404 -107.04 -15.10 -5.47
C THR A 404 -108.22 -16.01 -5.82
N SER A 405 -107.94 -17.22 -6.31
CA SER A 405 -108.98 -18.18 -6.69
C SER A 405 -109.77 -18.67 -5.46
N GLN A 406 -109.09 -18.94 -4.35
CA GLN A 406 -109.73 -19.36 -3.10
C GLN A 406 -110.66 -18.28 -2.52
N VAL A 407 -110.19 -17.03 -2.43
CA VAL A 407 -110.99 -15.91 -1.93
C VAL A 407 -112.21 -15.67 -2.82
N ARG A 408 -112.03 -15.74 -4.15
CA ARG A 408 -113.13 -15.61 -5.11
C ARG A 408 -114.18 -16.70 -4.92
N ASN A 409 -113.75 -17.96 -4.77
CA ASN A 409 -114.66 -19.09 -4.53
C ASN A 409 -115.41 -18.96 -3.20
N ILE A 410 -114.81 -18.36 -2.16
CA ILE A 410 -115.48 -18.11 -0.87
C ILE A 410 -116.52 -16.98 -1.01
N ALA A 411 -116.27 -15.97 -1.83
CA ALA A 411 -117.23 -14.88 -2.08
C ALA A 411 -118.43 -15.29 -2.96
N GLU A 412 -118.34 -16.44 -3.64
CA GLU A 412 -119.39 -17.01 -4.51
C GLU A 412 -120.28 -18.04 -3.77
N VAL A 413 -119.99 -18.36 -2.50
CA VAL A 413 -120.79 -19.17 -1.57
C VAL A 413 -121.49 -18.27 -0.57
#